data_AF-A0A2D0HMV7-F1
#
_entry.id   AF-A0A2D0HMV7-F1
#
_cell.length_a   1.000
_cell.length_b   1.000
_cell.length_c   1.000
_cell.angle_alpha   90.00
_cell.angle_beta   90.00
_cell.angle_gamma   90.00
#
_symmetry.space_group_name_H-M   'P 1'
#
loop_
_entity.id
_entity.type
_entity.pdbx_description
1 polymer ?
#
loop_
_entity_poly.entity_id
_entity_poly.type
_entity_poly.pdbx_seq_one_letter_code
_entity_poly.pdbx_strand_id
1 'polypeptide(L)'
;MTEFQVNTTTIGNQSNSTVAIDTDGDFVISWQSDSQDGTDIYARRYNNLGVAQGGEFKVNTYTTSDQANPTVAMNAGGDFVVSWQSDGQDGFGNGIYAQLNTNNGIPPIISASASALAYTENATTVIDSGITVSDEDSPNLASATVSITSGFAFAQDTLTLTNQNGITGSYDSTTGVLTLTGSSTVANYQTALRSITYTNNSDNPSLTPRTISFIVNDGAANSTAITRDINITAVNDAPVAVNDSITTKRNIPVIISATTLLSNDKDVDVSDVLSITGFTQPSQGSLVNNNDGTYTYTPAQNYYGFDSFTYSISDGHGGNSTATVNLTINQYNVINGTLGADNLNGTVNIDVISGLQGNDTLQGLGDNDTLDGGDGNDSLDGGAGVDNLIGGKGNDTCIVDNLNDIIIEGLNAGTDLVKSSVSWVLGNNLENLTLTGSGAINGTGNSFNNILIGNTGANILSGENGNDNLFGDSDNDTLLGGASNDTLDGG
;
A
#
# COMPACT_ATOMS: atom_id res chain seq x y z
N MET A 1 -31.45 74.25 6.48
CA MET A 1 -30.21 74.73 5.85
C MET A 1 -29.26 75.11 6.97
N THR A 2 -28.15 74.39 7.09
CA THR A 2 -27.09 74.63 8.07
C THR A 2 -25.81 74.83 7.29
N GLU A 3 -25.17 75.99 7.46
CA GLU A 3 -23.85 76.25 6.88
C GLU A 3 -22.78 75.53 7.71
N PHE A 4 -21.71 75.07 7.07
CA PHE A 4 -20.55 74.49 7.75
C PHE A 4 -19.25 75.01 7.13
N GLN A 5 -18.20 75.09 7.95
CA GLN A 5 -16.88 75.51 7.51
C GLN A 5 -16.12 74.33 6.89
N VAL A 6 -15.54 74.54 5.72
CA VAL A 6 -14.86 73.48 4.94
C VAL A 6 -13.40 73.31 5.37
N ASN A 7 -12.67 74.44 5.44
CA ASN A 7 -11.27 74.51 5.84
C ASN A 7 -11.12 74.38 7.36
N THR A 8 -10.10 73.66 7.80
CA THR A 8 -9.68 73.60 9.21
C THR A 8 -8.59 74.61 9.52
N THR A 9 -7.76 74.96 8.53
CA THR A 9 -6.75 76.00 8.63
C THR A 9 -7.37 77.40 8.61
N THR A 10 -7.15 78.21 9.65
CA THR A 10 -7.72 79.58 9.77
C THR A 10 -6.67 80.70 9.66
N ILE A 11 -5.41 80.36 9.44
CA ILE A 11 -4.33 81.33 9.18
C ILE A 11 -4.29 81.60 7.67
N GLY A 12 -4.10 82.85 7.25
CA GLY A 12 -4.10 83.25 5.83
C GLY A 12 -5.51 83.44 5.24
N ASN A 13 -5.59 83.82 3.96
CA ASN A 13 -6.86 83.86 3.23
C ASN A 13 -7.09 82.56 2.47
N GLN A 14 -8.29 82.01 2.65
CA GLN A 14 -8.71 80.77 2.00
C GLN A 14 -9.70 81.20 0.93
N SER A 15 -9.33 81.02 -0.34
CA SER A 15 -10.05 81.64 -1.45
C SER A 15 -10.17 80.72 -2.67
N ASN A 16 -10.89 81.18 -3.68
CA ASN A 16 -11.05 80.50 -4.98
C ASN A 16 -11.50 79.03 -4.86
N SER A 17 -12.47 78.76 -3.99
CA SER A 17 -12.97 77.40 -3.77
C SER A 17 -13.76 76.88 -4.97
N THR A 18 -13.60 75.60 -5.31
CA THR A 18 -14.45 74.89 -6.28
C THR A 18 -14.96 73.59 -5.69
N VAL A 19 -16.09 73.09 -6.20
CA VAL A 19 -16.75 71.87 -5.71
C VAL A 19 -17.13 70.96 -6.88
N ALA A 20 -16.96 69.66 -6.68
CA ALA A 20 -17.50 68.62 -7.55
C ALA A 20 -18.27 67.61 -6.71
N ILE A 21 -19.34 67.06 -7.27
CA ILE A 21 -20.25 66.11 -6.64
C ILE A 21 -20.39 64.89 -7.56
N ASP A 22 -20.46 63.70 -6.98
CA ASP A 22 -20.74 62.48 -7.73
C ASP A 22 -22.25 62.18 -7.82
N THR A 23 -22.57 60.99 -8.32
CA THR A 23 -23.96 60.55 -8.49
C THR A 23 -24.67 60.18 -7.20
N ASP A 24 -23.93 59.86 -6.14
CA ASP A 24 -24.44 59.48 -4.82
C ASP A 24 -24.59 60.68 -3.88
N GLY A 25 -24.13 61.85 -4.35
CA GLY A 25 -24.22 63.12 -3.65
C GLY A 25 -23.00 63.41 -2.77
N ASP A 26 -21.98 62.55 -2.81
CA ASP A 26 -20.71 62.81 -2.15
C ASP A 26 -19.95 63.88 -2.92
N PHE A 27 -19.19 64.73 -2.22
CA PHE A 27 -18.57 65.88 -2.84
C PHE A 27 -17.18 66.19 -2.30
N VAL A 28 -16.36 66.79 -3.16
CA VAL A 28 -15.04 67.30 -2.82
C VAL A 28 -15.03 68.81 -3.03
N ILE A 29 -14.46 69.54 -2.08
CA ILE A 29 -14.22 70.97 -2.21
C ILE A 29 -12.72 71.20 -2.23
N SER A 30 -12.22 71.90 -3.23
CA SER A 30 -10.85 72.40 -3.29
C SER A 30 -10.82 73.91 -3.11
N TRP A 31 -9.72 74.46 -2.60
CA TRP A 31 -9.50 75.90 -2.43
C TRP A 31 -8.00 76.21 -2.41
N GLN A 32 -7.65 77.48 -2.58
CA GLN A 32 -6.28 77.94 -2.39
C GLN A 32 -6.12 78.54 -0.99
N SER A 33 -4.95 78.36 -0.37
CA SER A 33 -4.64 78.77 1.01
C SER A 33 -3.32 79.55 1.07
N ASP A 34 -3.35 80.75 1.63
CA ASP A 34 -2.20 81.67 1.69
C ASP A 34 -1.32 81.40 2.93
N SER A 35 -0.51 80.32 2.96
CA SER A 35 0.31 79.98 4.15
C SER A 35 1.79 79.68 3.88
N GLN A 36 2.63 80.43 4.61
CA GLN A 36 4.07 80.35 4.92
C GLN A 36 5.13 80.28 3.80
N ASP A 37 4.86 79.80 2.58
CA ASP A 37 5.85 79.81 1.48
C ASP A 37 5.25 80.10 0.08
N GLY A 38 4.06 80.69 0.04
CA GLY A 38 3.27 80.93 -1.17
C GLY A 38 1.81 80.59 -0.93
N THR A 39 1.01 80.63 -2.00
CA THR A 39 -0.36 80.10 -2.01
C THR A 39 -0.35 78.61 -2.39
N ASP A 40 -0.98 77.74 -1.62
CA ASP A 40 -1.05 76.29 -1.90
C ASP A 40 -2.49 75.84 -2.21
N ILE A 41 -2.67 74.70 -2.87
CA ILE A 41 -4.00 74.10 -3.13
C ILE A 41 -4.32 73.02 -2.10
N TYR A 42 -5.48 73.14 -1.47
CA TYR A 42 -6.01 72.16 -0.53
C TYR A 42 -7.36 71.64 -0.99
N ALA A 43 -7.72 70.45 -0.51
CA ALA A 43 -9.03 69.88 -0.72
C ALA A 43 -9.52 69.09 0.50
N ARG A 44 -10.83 68.85 0.55
CA ARG A 44 -11.48 67.99 1.53
C ARG A 44 -12.74 67.36 0.97
N ARG A 45 -12.99 66.12 1.37
CA ARG A 45 -14.12 65.30 0.91
C ARG A 45 -15.22 65.22 1.96
N TYR A 46 -16.45 65.04 1.49
CA TYR A 46 -17.66 64.95 2.30
C TYR A 46 -18.58 63.92 1.67
N ASN A 47 -19.35 63.22 2.52
CA ASN A 47 -20.45 62.40 2.03
C ASN A 47 -21.69 63.25 1.73
N ASN A 48 -22.74 62.65 1.18
CA ASN A 48 -24.01 63.29 0.86
C ASN A 48 -24.77 63.89 2.06
N LEU A 49 -24.34 63.57 3.29
CA LEU A 49 -24.85 64.15 4.54
C LEU A 49 -24.03 65.37 5.01
N GLY A 50 -22.98 65.75 4.28
CA GLY A 50 -22.06 66.83 4.64
C GLY A 50 -21.06 66.45 5.74
N VAL A 51 -20.86 65.16 6.01
CA VAL A 51 -19.86 64.67 6.97
C VAL A 51 -18.52 64.48 6.27
N ALA A 52 -17.47 65.12 6.79
CA ALA A 52 -16.14 65.04 6.22
C ALA A 52 -15.60 63.60 6.17
N GLN A 53 -15.19 63.15 4.99
CA GLN A 53 -14.52 61.87 4.74
C GLN A 53 -13.00 62.06 4.88
N GLY A 54 -12.56 62.36 6.11
CA GLY A 54 -11.15 62.62 6.46
C GLY A 54 -10.79 64.10 6.74
N GLY A 55 -9.48 64.34 6.84
CA GLY A 55 -8.91 65.67 7.08
C GLY A 55 -8.80 66.51 5.81
N GLU A 56 -8.46 67.78 6.00
CA GLU A 56 -7.95 68.66 4.94
C GLU A 56 -6.58 68.14 4.47
N PHE A 57 -6.35 68.10 3.15
CA PHE A 57 -5.08 67.66 2.58
C PHE A 57 -4.60 68.60 1.47
N LYS A 58 -3.29 68.78 1.37
CA LYS A 58 -2.64 69.54 0.29
C LYS A 58 -2.64 68.72 -1.00
N VAL A 59 -3.03 69.34 -2.10
CA VAL A 59 -3.12 68.72 -3.43
C VAL A 59 -1.79 68.88 -4.18
N ASN A 60 -1.24 70.10 -4.23
CA ASN A 60 0.01 70.33 -4.95
C ASN A 60 1.22 69.78 -4.17
N THR A 61 2.17 69.19 -4.90
CA THR A 61 3.46 68.75 -4.35
C THR A 61 4.57 69.79 -4.55
N TYR A 62 4.43 70.67 -5.55
CA TYR A 62 5.33 71.80 -5.77
C TYR A 62 4.81 73.00 -4.99
N THR A 63 5.63 73.54 -4.09
CA THR A 63 5.23 74.55 -3.09
C THR A 63 6.05 75.84 -3.18
N THR A 64 6.87 76.00 -4.22
CA THR A 64 7.61 77.25 -4.44
C THR A 64 6.70 78.24 -5.17
N SER A 65 6.67 79.51 -4.73
CA SER A 65 5.80 80.54 -5.31
C SER A 65 4.30 80.18 -5.23
N ASP A 66 3.43 80.88 -5.94
CA ASP A 66 1.99 80.74 -5.80
C ASP A 66 1.40 79.62 -6.67
N GLN A 67 0.55 78.81 -6.03
CA GLN A 67 -0.40 77.89 -6.65
C GLN A 67 -1.82 78.42 -6.41
N ALA A 68 -2.54 78.71 -7.49
CA ALA A 68 -3.80 79.44 -7.43
C ALA A 68 -4.87 78.86 -8.37
N ASN A 69 -6.11 79.30 -8.16
CA ASN A 69 -7.25 79.03 -9.03
C ASN A 69 -7.53 77.53 -9.24
N PRO A 70 -7.75 76.75 -8.16
CA PRO A 70 -8.03 75.33 -8.31
C PRO A 70 -9.37 75.10 -9.00
N THR A 71 -9.48 74.01 -9.74
CA THR A 71 -10.73 73.50 -10.31
C THR A 71 -10.78 72.01 -10.06
N VAL A 72 -11.89 71.51 -9.50
CA VAL A 72 -12.09 70.08 -9.26
C VAL A 72 -13.17 69.50 -10.16
N ALA A 73 -12.94 68.29 -10.67
CA ALA A 73 -13.93 67.47 -11.34
C ALA A 73 -13.91 66.06 -10.73
N MET A 74 -15.08 65.44 -10.58
CA MET A 74 -15.25 64.13 -9.94
C MET A 74 -16.05 63.21 -10.87
N ASN A 75 -15.66 61.94 -10.95
CA ASN A 75 -16.42 60.92 -11.69
C ASN A 75 -17.52 60.30 -10.80
N ALA A 76 -18.34 59.42 -11.37
CA ALA A 76 -19.40 58.75 -10.62
C ALA A 76 -18.89 57.77 -9.54
N GLY A 77 -17.61 57.38 -9.57
CA GLY A 77 -16.97 56.50 -8.58
C GLY A 77 -16.22 57.26 -7.47
N GLY A 78 -16.39 58.58 -7.40
CA GLY A 78 -15.75 59.42 -6.38
C GLY A 78 -14.27 59.71 -6.62
N ASP A 79 -13.66 59.26 -7.72
CA ASP A 79 -12.33 59.72 -8.13
C ASP A 79 -12.44 61.15 -8.63
N PHE A 80 -11.45 61.97 -8.31
CA PHE A 80 -11.45 63.38 -8.70
C PHE A 80 -10.09 63.85 -9.17
N VAL A 81 -10.11 64.80 -10.09
CA VAL A 81 -8.92 65.53 -10.55
C VAL A 81 -9.05 66.97 -10.08
N VAL A 82 -8.00 67.49 -9.46
CA VAL A 82 -7.87 68.90 -9.14
C VAL A 82 -6.81 69.49 -10.06
N SER A 83 -7.15 70.50 -10.85
CA SER A 83 -6.21 71.30 -11.62
C SER A 83 -6.01 72.68 -11.01
N TRP A 84 -4.84 73.29 -11.21
CA TRP A 84 -4.51 74.62 -10.69
C TRP A 84 -3.46 75.32 -11.57
N GLN A 85 -3.30 76.63 -11.37
CA GLN A 85 -2.18 77.42 -11.90
C GLN A 85 -1.01 77.37 -10.93
N SER A 86 0.21 77.13 -11.41
CA SER A 86 1.43 77.17 -10.59
C SER A 86 2.45 78.14 -11.18
N ASP A 87 2.92 79.10 -10.39
CA ASP A 87 3.97 80.04 -10.79
C ASP A 87 5.36 79.39 -10.68
N GLY A 88 6.15 79.50 -11.75
CA GLY A 88 7.56 79.09 -11.81
C GLY A 88 7.82 77.58 -11.89
N GLN A 89 6.80 76.72 -11.85
CA GLN A 89 6.98 75.26 -11.83
C GLN A 89 7.54 74.69 -13.14
N ASP A 90 7.23 75.29 -14.28
CA ASP A 90 7.80 74.95 -15.60
C ASP A 90 9.05 75.77 -15.94
N GLY A 91 9.50 76.63 -15.02
CA GLY A 91 10.63 77.52 -15.18
C GLY A 91 10.28 78.94 -15.65
N PHE A 92 9.02 79.27 -15.97
CA PHE A 92 8.63 80.66 -16.28
C PHE A 92 7.12 80.95 -16.11
N GLY A 93 6.77 81.82 -15.16
CA GLY A 93 5.40 82.31 -14.99
C GLY A 93 4.41 81.18 -14.64
N ASN A 94 3.13 81.38 -14.96
CA ASN A 94 2.07 80.44 -14.60
C ASN A 94 1.90 79.30 -15.61
N GLY A 95 2.15 78.06 -15.16
CA GLY A 95 1.75 76.82 -15.85
C GLY A 95 0.44 76.23 -15.29
N ILE A 96 -0.17 75.27 -16.00
CA ILE A 96 -1.36 74.54 -15.53
C ILE A 96 -0.97 73.10 -15.16
N TYR A 97 -1.32 72.71 -13.94
CA TYR A 97 -1.01 71.40 -13.37
C TYR A 97 -2.28 70.73 -12.86
N ALA A 98 -2.25 69.41 -12.72
CA ALA A 98 -3.35 68.67 -12.15
C ALA A 98 -2.87 67.43 -11.39
N GLN A 99 -3.63 67.03 -10.37
CA GLN A 99 -3.43 65.80 -9.63
C GLN A 99 -4.72 64.99 -9.66
N LEU A 100 -4.61 63.75 -10.15
CA LEU A 100 -5.66 62.75 -10.06
C LEU A 100 -5.59 62.09 -8.68
N ASN A 101 -6.73 62.07 -7.98
CA ASN A 101 -6.92 61.47 -6.68
C ASN A 101 -8.00 60.40 -6.81
N THR A 102 -7.59 59.13 -6.73
CA THR A 102 -8.50 57.99 -6.86
C THR A 102 -8.85 57.41 -5.49
N ASN A 103 -10.05 56.84 -5.36
CA ASN A 103 -10.45 56.04 -4.20
C ASN A 103 -9.73 54.69 -4.12
N ASN A 104 -9.16 54.23 -5.25
CA ASN A 104 -8.58 52.90 -5.43
C ASN A 104 -7.66 52.48 -4.27
N GLY A 105 -8.09 51.47 -3.50
CA GLY A 105 -7.21 50.66 -2.67
C GLY A 105 -7.69 50.38 -1.25
N ILE A 106 -8.97 50.61 -0.92
CA ILE A 106 -9.51 50.10 0.34
C ILE A 106 -9.68 48.58 0.19
N PRO A 107 -9.09 47.75 1.07
CA PRO A 107 -9.23 46.31 0.95
C PRO A 107 -10.67 45.85 1.16
N PRO A 108 -11.14 44.82 0.42
CA PRO A 108 -12.40 44.16 0.72
C PRO A 108 -12.40 43.56 2.13
N ILE A 109 -13.58 43.49 2.74
CA ILE A 109 -13.80 42.87 4.05
C ILE A 109 -14.52 41.53 3.87
N ILE A 110 -14.00 40.50 4.52
CA ILE A 110 -14.58 39.15 4.52
C ILE A 110 -14.71 38.65 5.97
N SER A 111 -15.76 37.88 6.25
CA SER A 111 -15.92 37.16 7.52
C SER A 111 -16.30 35.70 7.32
N ALA A 112 -15.96 34.84 8.29
CA ALA A 112 -16.29 33.41 8.32
C ALA A 112 -16.88 33.05 9.68
N SER A 113 -17.52 31.89 9.73
CA SER A 113 -18.04 31.28 10.95
C SER A 113 -16.90 30.95 11.92
N ALA A 114 -17.08 31.28 13.20
CA ALA A 114 -16.04 31.12 14.22
C ALA A 114 -15.84 29.67 14.70
N SER A 115 -16.80 28.77 14.46
CA SER A 115 -16.72 27.37 14.90
C SER A 115 -16.12 26.48 13.83
N ALA A 116 -15.25 25.55 14.25
CA ALA A 116 -14.69 24.54 13.39
C ALA A 116 -15.80 23.71 12.71
N LEU A 117 -15.59 23.40 11.43
CA LEU A 117 -16.44 22.48 10.69
C LEU A 117 -16.10 21.04 11.10
N ALA A 118 -17.10 20.23 11.44
CA ALA A 118 -16.91 18.79 11.56
C ALA A 118 -16.94 18.16 10.17
N TYR A 119 -15.93 17.34 9.87
CA TYR A 119 -15.86 16.53 8.65
C TYR A 119 -15.69 15.07 9.03
N THR A 120 -16.57 14.22 8.50
CA THR A 120 -16.41 12.78 8.54
C THR A 120 -15.83 12.33 7.21
N GLU A 121 -14.92 11.37 7.27
CA GLU A 121 -14.31 10.71 6.12
C GLU A 121 -15.27 10.43 4.96
N ASN A 122 -14.76 10.56 3.73
CA ASN A 122 -15.49 10.34 2.47
C ASN A 122 -16.73 11.23 2.25
N ALA A 123 -17.00 12.19 3.13
CA ALA A 123 -18.06 13.17 2.93
C ALA A 123 -17.67 14.24 1.89
N THR A 124 -18.67 14.92 1.35
CA THR A 124 -18.51 16.20 0.64
C THR A 124 -19.21 17.28 1.44
N THR A 125 -18.47 18.24 1.97
CA THR A 125 -19.01 19.21 2.94
C THR A 125 -18.72 20.64 2.50
N VAL A 126 -19.74 21.49 2.50
CA VAL A 126 -19.57 22.94 2.30
C VAL A 126 -18.74 23.52 3.45
N ILE A 127 -17.70 24.28 3.12
CA ILE A 127 -16.76 24.78 4.13
C ILE A 127 -17.43 25.82 5.03
N ASP A 128 -18.09 26.81 4.43
CA ASP A 128 -18.75 27.87 5.17
C ASP A 128 -19.88 28.56 4.40
N SER A 129 -21.12 28.15 4.66
CA SER A 129 -22.31 28.81 4.09
C SER A 129 -22.62 30.19 4.70
N GLY A 130 -21.91 30.58 5.77
CA GLY A 130 -22.10 31.82 6.52
C GLY A 130 -21.20 32.98 6.07
N ILE A 131 -20.24 32.76 5.17
CA ILE A 131 -19.29 33.79 4.73
C ILE A 131 -19.99 35.09 4.33
N THR A 132 -19.50 36.25 4.76
CA THR A 132 -19.98 37.54 4.26
C THR A 132 -18.85 38.29 3.57
N VAL A 133 -19.16 39.03 2.51
CA VAL A 133 -18.20 39.89 1.80
C VAL A 133 -18.80 41.27 1.58
N SER A 134 -18.01 42.31 1.80
CA SER A 134 -18.36 43.71 1.51
C SER A 134 -17.13 44.46 1.03
N ASP A 135 -17.35 45.50 0.23
CA ASP A 135 -16.31 46.36 -0.31
C ASP A 135 -16.89 47.79 -0.41
N GLU A 136 -16.11 48.80 -0.06
CA GLU A 136 -16.57 50.18 0.07
C GLU A 136 -16.33 51.02 -1.20
N ASP A 137 -15.31 50.70 -1.98
CA ASP A 137 -14.88 51.45 -3.16
C ASP A 137 -15.03 50.67 -4.48
N SER A 138 -15.21 49.35 -4.42
CA SER A 138 -15.33 48.47 -5.58
C SER A 138 -16.66 47.67 -5.59
N PRO A 139 -17.53 47.84 -6.60
CA PRO A 139 -18.77 47.03 -6.71
C PRO A 139 -18.50 45.57 -7.11
N ASN A 140 -17.31 45.27 -7.63
CA ASN A 140 -16.89 43.98 -8.13
C ASN A 140 -15.58 43.54 -7.48
N LEU A 141 -15.39 42.23 -7.34
CA LEU A 141 -14.11 41.63 -7.01
C LEU A 141 -13.47 41.02 -8.26
N ALA A 142 -12.14 40.99 -8.29
CA ALA A 142 -11.35 40.47 -9.40
C ALA A 142 -10.96 39.00 -9.22
N SER A 143 -10.67 38.59 -7.99
CA SER A 143 -10.25 37.22 -7.67
C SER A 143 -10.46 36.88 -6.18
N ALA A 144 -10.30 35.60 -5.85
CA ALA A 144 -10.16 35.14 -4.48
C ALA A 144 -9.20 33.94 -4.41
N THR A 145 -8.56 33.77 -3.27
CA THR A 145 -7.71 32.61 -2.97
C THR A 145 -8.25 31.92 -1.73
N VAL A 146 -8.53 30.63 -1.85
CA VAL A 146 -8.91 29.77 -0.73
C VAL A 146 -7.87 28.67 -0.60
N SER A 147 -7.22 28.56 0.56
CA SER A 147 -6.08 27.64 0.72
C SER A 147 -6.12 26.87 2.03
N ILE A 148 -5.63 25.62 1.99
CA ILE A 148 -5.41 24.81 3.19
C ILE A 148 -4.03 25.18 3.76
N THR A 149 -3.98 26.14 4.69
CA THR A 149 -2.72 26.71 5.20
C THR A 149 -2.04 25.87 6.28
N SER A 150 -2.80 24.99 6.94
CA SER A 150 -2.29 24.05 7.94
C SER A 150 -3.00 22.71 7.80
N GLY A 151 -2.26 21.63 8.07
CA GLY A 151 -2.78 20.26 8.06
C GLY A 151 -3.01 19.66 6.67
N PHE A 152 -2.68 20.35 5.57
CA PHE A 152 -2.91 19.88 4.20
C PHE A 152 -2.34 18.48 3.97
N ALA A 153 -3.22 17.55 3.56
CA ALA A 153 -2.85 16.20 3.15
C ALA A 153 -2.76 16.11 1.62
N PHE A 154 -1.53 16.06 1.13
CA PHE A 154 -1.22 15.95 -0.29
C PHE A 154 -1.94 14.76 -0.95
N ALA A 155 -2.48 15.00 -2.15
CA ALA A 155 -3.27 14.04 -2.94
C ALA A 155 -4.57 13.54 -2.29
N GLN A 156 -4.86 13.92 -1.05
CA GLN A 156 -6.09 13.53 -0.36
C GLN A 156 -7.12 14.65 -0.33
N ASP A 157 -6.70 15.84 0.11
CA ASP A 157 -7.57 16.97 0.29
C ASP A 157 -7.89 17.65 -1.05
N THR A 158 -9.15 18.02 -1.24
CA THR A 158 -9.61 18.78 -2.40
C THR A 158 -10.57 19.90 -2.00
N LEU A 159 -10.35 21.09 -2.57
CA LEU A 159 -11.28 22.21 -2.52
C LEU A 159 -11.96 22.34 -3.88
N THR A 160 -13.29 22.28 -3.90
CA THR A 160 -14.06 22.31 -5.15
C THR A 160 -14.98 23.51 -5.22
N LEU A 161 -14.98 24.20 -6.36
CA LEU A 161 -15.96 25.19 -6.75
C LEU A 161 -16.61 24.75 -8.07
N THR A 162 -17.93 24.80 -8.15
CA THR A 162 -18.63 24.77 -9.45
C THR A 162 -18.61 26.17 -10.04
N ASN A 163 -18.04 26.33 -11.24
CA ASN A 163 -17.96 27.63 -11.93
C ASN A 163 -19.35 28.26 -12.07
N GLN A 164 -19.48 29.53 -11.70
CA GLN A 164 -20.76 30.23 -11.66
C GLN A 164 -20.57 31.74 -11.71
N ASN A 165 -21.58 32.47 -12.18
CA ASN A 165 -21.62 33.95 -12.14
C ASN A 165 -20.38 34.65 -12.75
N GLY A 166 -19.76 34.04 -13.77
CA GLY A 166 -18.54 34.54 -14.40
C GLY A 166 -17.25 34.29 -13.60
N ILE A 167 -17.33 33.53 -12.51
CA ILE A 167 -16.21 33.15 -11.64
C ILE A 167 -15.81 31.71 -11.95
N THR A 168 -14.52 31.50 -12.22
CA THR A 168 -13.92 30.18 -12.46
C THR A 168 -12.96 29.79 -11.35
N GLY A 169 -13.10 28.57 -10.83
CA GLY A 169 -12.21 27.99 -9.83
C GLY A 169 -11.16 27.08 -10.46
N SER A 170 -9.92 27.17 -9.99
CA SER A 170 -8.82 26.29 -10.35
C SER A 170 -8.11 25.81 -9.07
N TYR A 171 -8.24 24.52 -8.76
CA TYR A 171 -7.57 23.90 -7.61
C TYR A 171 -6.21 23.33 -8.01
N ASP A 172 -5.18 23.67 -7.25
CA ASP A 172 -3.86 23.05 -7.32
C ASP A 172 -3.75 22.00 -6.21
N SER A 173 -3.87 20.72 -6.60
CA SER A 173 -3.80 19.58 -5.69
C SER A 173 -2.41 19.35 -5.07
N THR A 174 -1.39 20.07 -5.53
CA THR A 174 -0.04 19.99 -4.96
C THR A 174 0.19 20.99 -3.84
N THR A 175 -0.50 22.13 -3.88
CA THR A 175 -0.33 23.22 -2.91
C THR A 175 -1.54 23.41 -2.01
N GLY A 176 -2.68 22.79 -2.31
CA GLY A 176 -3.91 22.94 -1.54
C GLY A 176 -4.59 24.30 -1.75
N VAL A 177 -4.31 24.97 -2.87
CA VAL A 177 -4.80 26.32 -3.19
C VAL A 177 -5.85 26.26 -4.30
N LEU A 178 -7.04 26.76 -3.99
CA LEU A 178 -8.11 27.04 -4.95
C LEU A 178 -8.09 28.52 -5.32
N THR A 179 -7.76 28.81 -6.57
CA THR A 179 -7.76 30.17 -7.12
C THR A 179 -9.07 30.43 -7.85
N LEU A 180 -9.80 31.47 -7.45
CA LEU A 180 -11.00 31.96 -8.11
C LEU A 180 -10.61 33.17 -8.96
N THR A 181 -11.06 33.20 -10.21
CA THR A 181 -10.79 34.31 -11.14
C THR A 181 -12.05 34.73 -11.89
N GLY A 182 -12.14 36.02 -12.22
CA GLY A 182 -13.23 36.60 -13.02
C GLY A 182 -13.83 37.82 -12.33
N SER A 183 -13.89 38.96 -13.03
CA SER A 183 -14.50 40.17 -12.45
C SER A 183 -16.01 39.98 -12.31
N SER A 184 -16.52 40.04 -11.08
CA SER A 184 -17.94 39.83 -10.78
C SER A 184 -18.34 40.56 -9.50
N THR A 185 -19.63 40.78 -9.27
CA THR A 185 -20.12 41.55 -8.12
C THR A 185 -19.71 40.92 -6.79
N VAL A 186 -19.62 41.73 -5.73
CA VAL A 186 -19.40 41.27 -4.35
C VAL A 186 -20.40 40.18 -3.94
N ALA A 187 -21.68 40.33 -4.31
CA ALA A 187 -22.72 39.35 -4.01
C ALA A 187 -22.50 38.00 -4.72
N ASN A 188 -21.99 38.02 -5.95
CA ASN A 188 -21.66 36.81 -6.70
C ASN A 188 -20.46 36.09 -6.09
N TYR A 189 -19.43 36.84 -5.67
CA TYR A 189 -18.28 36.26 -4.95
C TYR A 189 -18.69 35.67 -3.59
N GLN A 190 -19.54 36.35 -2.83
CA GLN A 190 -20.09 35.80 -1.59
C GLN A 190 -20.82 34.47 -1.85
N THR A 191 -21.62 34.39 -2.92
CA THR A 191 -22.32 33.15 -3.32
C THR A 191 -21.32 32.06 -3.69
N ALA A 192 -20.28 32.38 -4.46
CA ALA A 192 -19.25 31.44 -4.86
C ALA A 192 -18.48 30.87 -3.65
N LEU A 193 -17.99 31.74 -2.77
CA LEU A 193 -17.25 31.33 -1.57
C LEU A 193 -18.08 30.43 -0.65
N ARG A 194 -19.38 30.74 -0.48
CA ARG A 194 -20.33 29.92 0.30
C ARG A 194 -20.61 28.53 -0.29
N SER A 195 -20.25 28.30 -1.55
CA SER A 195 -20.48 27.03 -2.23
C SER A 195 -19.25 26.12 -2.29
N ILE A 196 -18.09 26.61 -1.83
CA ILE A 196 -16.86 25.82 -1.88
C ILE A 196 -17.01 24.63 -0.93
N THR A 197 -16.73 23.44 -1.45
CA THR A 197 -16.75 22.20 -0.67
C THR A 197 -15.34 21.69 -0.42
N TYR A 198 -15.16 21.09 0.75
CA TYR A 198 -14.00 20.29 1.10
C TYR A 198 -14.34 18.80 0.99
N THR A 199 -13.42 18.04 0.42
CA THR A 199 -13.41 16.58 0.40
C THR A 199 -12.01 16.07 0.77
N ASN A 200 -11.96 14.91 1.41
CA ASN A 200 -10.76 14.08 1.57
C ASN A 200 -11.12 12.69 1.06
N ASN A 201 -10.30 12.14 0.16
CA ASN A 201 -10.56 10.89 -0.55
C ASN A 201 -9.85 9.65 0.05
N SER A 202 -9.24 9.81 1.22
CA SER A 202 -8.52 8.72 1.89
C SER A 202 -9.47 7.98 2.80
N ASP A 203 -9.49 6.65 2.69
CA ASP A 203 -10.16 5.73 3.62
C ASP A 203 -9.37 5.55 4.94
N ASN A 204 -8.51 6.53 5.25
CA ASN A 204 -7.70 6.60 6.46
C ASN A 204 -7.10 8.02 6.54
N PRO A 205 -7.95 9.03 6.72
CA PRO A 205 -7.54 10.41 6.61
C PRO A 205 -6.70 10.82 7.82
N SER A 206 -5.68 11.66 7.62
CA SER A 206 -4.96 12.25 8.75
C SER A 206 -5.91 13.05 9.65
N LEU A 207 -5.93 12.74 10.94
CA LEU A 207 -6.75 13.41 11.96
C LEU A 207 -6.26 14.83 12.32
N THR A 208 -5.14 15.30 11.75
CA THR A 208 -4.66 16.66 11.97
C THR A 208 -5.70 17.68 11.47
N PRO A 209 -6.21 18.61 12.28
CA PRO A 209 -7.18 19.59 11.79
C PRO A 209 -6.64 20.39 10.60
N ARG A 210 -7.52 20.73 9.66
CA ARG A 210 -7.18 21.61 8.52
C ARG A 210 -7.52 23.04 8.88
N THR A 211 -6.67 23.99 8.52
CA THR A 211 -7.01 25.43 8.60
C THR A 211 -7.19 25.96 7.19
N ILE A 212 -8.40 26.41 6.85
CA ILE A 212 -8.75 26.99 5.56
C ILE A 212 -8.64 28.51 5.65
N SER A 213 -7.84 29.13 4.81
CA SER A 213 -7.69 30.59 4.70
C SER A 213 -8.47 31.11 3.50
N PHE A 214 -9.14 32.25 3.66
CA PHE A 214 -9.85 32.96 2.60
C PHE A 214 -9.30 34.37 2.46
N ILE A 215 -8.95 34.75 1.22
CA ILE A 215 -8.53 36.10 0.84
C ILE A 215 -9.29 36.47 -0.42
N VAL A 216 -9.90 37.66 -0.46
CA VAL A 216 -10.54 38.22 -1.66
C VAL A 216 -9.77 39.45 -2.15
N ASN A 217 -9.82 39.71 -3.45
CA ASN A 217 -9.12 40.82 -4.08
C ASN A 217 -10.08 41.58 -5.02
N ASP A 218 -10.13 42.90 -4.88
CA ASP A 218 -10.99 43.79 -5.66
C ASP A 218 -10.36 44.26 -7.00
N GLY A 219 -9.09 43.91 -7.23
CA GLY A 219 -8.27 44.36 -8.34
C GLY A 219 -7.19 45.38 -7.92
N ALA A 220 -7.32 45.98 -6.74
CA ALA A 220 -6.38 46.93 -6.17
C ALA A 220 -5.69 46.40 -4.90
N ALA A 221 -6.44 45.78 -4.00
CA ALA A 221 -5.99 45.32 -2.68
C ALA A 221 -6.55 43.95 -2.29
N ASN A 222 -5.80 43.24 -1.43
CA ASN A 222 -6.25 41.98 -0.83
C ASN A 222 -6.90 42.27 0.52
N SER A 223 -8.01 41.57 0.82
CA SER A 223 -8.55 41.52 2.17
C SER A 223 -7.52 40.98 3.17
N THR A 224 -7.74 41.26 4.45
CA THR A 224 -7.10 40.46 5.50
C THR A 224 -7.54 39.00 5.36
N ALA A 225 -6.61 38.07 5.63
CA ALA A 225 -6.93 36.65 5.62
C ALA A 225 -7.81 36.31 6.83
N ILE A 226 -8.90 35.61 6.57
CA ILE A 226 -9.70 34.97 7.61
C ILE A 226 -9.54 33.47 7.52
N THR A 227 -9.69 32.77 8.64
CA THR A 227 -9.54 31.32 8.68
C THR A 227 -10.76 30.61 9.24
N ARG A 228 -10.92 29.36 8.84
CA ARG A 228 -11.84 28.41 9.45
C ARG A 228 -11.20 27.04 9.53
N ASP A 229 -11.31 26.41 10.70
CA ASP A 229 -10.78 25.06 10.91
C ASP A 229 -11.79 23.99 10.48
N ILE A 230 -11.26 22.83 10.04
CA ILE A 230 -11.99 21.60 9.77
C ILE A 230 -11.40 20.50 10.67
N ASN A 231 -12.24 19.91 11.52
CA ASN A 231 -11.90 18.77 12.34
C ASN A 231 -12.26 17.48 11.59
N ILE A 232 -11.24 16.66 11.32
CA ILE A 232 -11.37 15.41 10.58
C ILE A 232 -11.70 14.27 11.56
N THR A 233 -12.72 13.48 11.23
CA THR A 233 -13.09 12.24 11.93
C THR A 233 -12.97 11.09 10.94
N ALA A 234 -12.03 10.17 11.19
CA ALA A 234 -11.92 8.92 10.46
C ALA A 234 -13.08 7.98 10.84
N VAL A 235 -13.44 7.09 9.92
CA VAL A 235 -14.40 6.01 10.12
C VAL A 235 -13.62 4.71 10.12
N ASN A 236 -13.97 3.79 11.02
CA ASN A 236 -13.34 2.48 11.04
C ASN A 236 -13.85 1.63 9.87
N ASP A 237 -12.94 1.13 9.05
CA ASP A 237 -13.19 0.20 7.98
C ASP A 237 -13.02 -1.25 8.43
N ALA A 238 -13.58 -2.18 7.66
CA ALA A 238 -13.43 -3.60 7.95
C ALA A 238 -12.16 -4.15 7.28
N PRO A 239 -11.48 -5.12 7.91
CA PRO A 239 -10.30 -5.70 7.32
C PRO A 239 -10.62 -6.52 6.07
N VAL A 240 -9.61 -6.69 5.22
CA VAL A 240 -9.65 -7.53 4.02
C VAL A 240 -8.79 -8.77 4.25
N ALA A 241 -9.45 -9.91 4.44
CA ALA A 241 -8.79 -11.20 4.57
C ALA A 241 -8.54 -11.86 3.21
N VAL A 242 -7.42 -12.58 3.06
CA VAL A 242 -6.99 -13.23 1.82
C VAL A 242 -6.78 -14.72 2.08
N ASN A 243 -7.24 -15.56 1.14
CA ASN A 243 -7.12 -17.00 1.28
C ASN A 243 -5.66 -17.49 1.29
N ASP A 244 -5.42 -18.55 2.05
CA ASP A 244 -4.12 -19.18 2.22
C ASP A 244 -4.07 -20.59 1.63
N SER A 245 -2.86 -21.13 1.52
CA SER A 245 -2.63 -22.52 1.12
C SER A 245 -1.50 -23.14 1.95
N ILE A 246 -1.76 -24.30 2.54
CA ILE A 246 -0.80 -25.04 3.36
C ILE A 246 -0.77 -26.49 2.86
N THR A 247 0.43 -27.06 2.79
CA THR A 247 0.62 -28.47 2.46
C THR A 247 1.15 -29.22 3.67
N THR A 248 0.62 -30.41 3.89
CA THR A 248 1.20 -31.39 4.81
C THR A 248 1.19 -32.78 4.16
N LYS A 249 1.60 -33.78 4.92
CA LYS A 249 1.66 -35.18 4.49
C LYS A 249 0.63 -35.99 5.27
N ARG A 250 0.22 -37.12 4.69
CA ARG A 250 -0.64 -38.10 5.34
C ARG A 250 -0.09 -38.45 6.73
N ASN A 251 -0.95 -38.46 7.74
CA ASN A 251 -0.60 -38.76 9.13
C ASN A 251 0.40 -37.78 9.80
N ILE A 252 0.80 -36.69 9.14
CA ILE A 252 1.73 -35.70 9.68
C ILE A 252 0.99 -34.41 10.04
N PRO A 253 0.94 -34.04 11.33
CA PRO A 253 0.45 -32.73 11.73
C PRO A 253 1.33 -31.58 11.22
N VAL A 254 0.72 -30.43 10.94
CA VAL A 254 1.42 -29.19 10.58
C VAL A 254 1.04 -28.08 11.56
N ILE A 255 2.03 -27.29 11.98
CA ILE A 255 1.85 -26.11 12.82
C ILE A 255 1.82 -24.88 11.92
N ILE A 256 0.74 -24.11 12.01
CA ILE A 256 0.47 -22.91 11.22
C ILE A 256 0.47 -21.72 12.18
N SER A 257 1.32 -20.72 11.95
CA SER A 257 1.37 -19.54 12.81
C SER A 257 0.31 -18.51 12.41
N ALA A 258 -0.21 -17.75 13.38
CA ALA A 258 -1.08 -16.61 13.10
C ALA A 258 -0.40 -15.58 12.21
N THR A 259 0.92 -15.39 12.36
CA THR A 259 1.71 -14.51 11.49
C THR A 259 1.70 -14.97 10.03
N THR A 260 1.70 -16.29 9.79
CA THR A 260 1.60 -16.85 8.43
C THR A 260 0.24 -16.52 7.81
N LEU A 261 -0.85 -16.78 8.56
CA LEU A 261 -2.21 -16.51 8.10
C LEU A 261 -2.45 -15.03 7.85
N LEU A 262 -2.04 -14.16 8.79
CA LEU A 262 -2.25 -12.72 8.68
C LEU A 262 -1.27 -12.00 7.72
N SER A 263 -0.36 -12.73 7.06
CA SER A 263 0.74 -12.09 6.30
C SER A 263 0.28 -11.38 5.03
N ASN A 264 -0.83 -11.80 4.46
CA ASN A 264 -1.46 -11.28 3.24
C ASN A 264 -2.74 -10.48 3.53
N ASP A 265 -3.24 -10.51 4.77
CA ASP A 265 -4.39 -9.75 5.24
C ASP A 265 -4.03 -8.28 5.50
N LYS A 266 -4.97 -7.37 5.24
CA LYS A 266 -4.76 -5.94 5.41
C LYS A 266 -5.98 -5.22 5.93
N ASP A 267 -5.73 -4.17 6.71
CA ASP A 267 -6.69 -3.11 6.98
C ASP A 267 -6.22 -1.82 6.31
N VAL A 268 -7.17 -0.98 5.90
CA VAL A 268 -6.89 0.36 5.38
C VAL A 268 -6.60 1.34 6.52
N ASP A 269 -7.17 1.08 7.70
CA ASP A 269 -6.85 1.75 8.96
C ASP A 269 -5.50 1.26 9.50
N VAL A 270 -4.40 1.88 9.07
CA VAL A 270 -3.03 1.42 9.38
C VAL A 270 -2.66 1.41 10.86
N SER A 271 -3.48 1.99 11.75
CA SER A 271 -3.32 1.87 13.20
C SER A 271 -3.81 0.54 13.76
N ASP A 272 -4.59 -0.20 12.98
CA ASP A 272 -5.34 -1.34 13.45
C ASP A 272 -4.49 -2.58 13.44
N VAL A 273 -4.61 -3.35 14.51
CA VAL A 273 -3.82 -4.56 14.71
C VAL A 273 -4.72 -5.75 14.48
N LEU A 274 -4.51 -6.42 13.35
CA LEU A 274 -5.28 -7.60 12.99
C LEU A 274 -5.00 -8.76 13.94
N SER A 275 -6.07 -9.43 14.35
CA SER A 275 -6.02 -10.61 15.21
C SER A 275 -7.00 -11.67 14.75
N ILE A 276 -6.62 -12.94 14.87
CA ILE A 276 -7.51 -14.06 14.58
C ILE A 276 -8.44 -14.27 15.77
N THR A 277 -9.75 -14.24 15.52
CA THR A 277 -10.79 -14.34 16.56
C THR A 277 -11.50 -15.69 16.58
N GLY A 278 -11.38 -16.48 15.51
CA GLY A 278 -12.02 -17.79 15.44
C GLY A 278 -11.63 -18.60 14.20
N PHE A 279 -12.03 -19.87 14.18
CA PHE A 279 -11.85 -20.76 13.04
C PHE A 279 -12.94 -21.84 12.99
N THR A 280 -13.13 -22.45 11.82
CA THR A 280 -13.99 -23.63 11.65
C THR A 280 -13.17 -24.91 11.69
N GLN A 281 -13.80 -26.04 12.02
CA GLN A 281 -13.12 -27.33 11.90
C GLN A 281 -13.05 -27.77 10.43
N PRO A 282 -11.92 -28.33 9.99
CA PRO A 282 -11.81 -28.95 8.68
C PRO A 282 -12.55 -30.30 8.65
N SER A 283 -12.80 -30.84 7.46
CA SER A 283 -13.70 -31.99 7.26
C SER A 283 -12.99 -33.35 7.28
N GLN A 284 -11.69 -33.35 7.00
CA GLN A 284 -10.83 -34.53 6.86
C GLN A 284 -9.62 -34.47 7.80
N GLY A 285 -9.80 -33.77 8.92
CA GLY A 285 -8.80 -33.61 9.97
C GLY A 285 -9.36 -32.86 11.16
N SER A 286 -8.48 -32.32 11.99
CA SER A 286 -8.83 -31.47 13.12
C SER A 286 -7.87 -30.30 13.22
N LEU A 287 -8.37 -29.16 13.68
CA LEU A 287 -7.56 -27.97 13.96
C LEU A 287 -7.65 -27.62 15.45
N VAL A 288 -6.49 -27.45 16.07
CA VAL A 288 -6.34 -27.09 17.48
C VAL A 288 -5.62 -25.74 17.60
N ASN A 289 -6.17 -24.82 18.39
CA ASN A 289 -5.45 -23.62 18.82
C ASN A 289 -4.53 -23.98 19.99
N ASN A 290 -3.23 -23.75 19.81
CA ASN A 290 -2.21 -24.09 20.81
C ASN A 290 -2.11 -23.03 21.93
N ASN A 291 -2.86 -21.92 21.82
CA ASN A 291 -2.87 -20.78 22.73
C ASN A 291 -1.52 -20.04 22.85
N ASP A 292 -0.65 -20.20 21.86
CA ASP A 292 0.66 -19.53 21.75
C ASP A 292 0.79 -18.73 20.44
N GLY A 293 -0.33 -18.50 19.74
CA GLY A 293 -0.35 -17.87 18.42
C GLY A 293 -0.15 -18.85 17.26
N THR A 294 -0.13 -20.16 17.53
CA THR A 294 -0.09 -21.20 16.50
C THR A 294 -1.31 -22.12 16.53
N TYR A 295 -1.58 -22.75 15.39
CA TYR A 295 -2.66 -23.70 15.16
C TYR A 295 -2.08 -25.00 14.62
N THR A 296 -2.44 -26.13 15.21
CA THR A 296 -2.01 -27.45 14.71
C THR A 296 -3.14 -28.08 13.91
N TYR A 297 -2.93 -28.26 12.61
CA TYR A 297 -3.78 -29.11 11.77
C TYR A 297 -3.26 -30.54 11.81
N THR A 298 -4.13 -31.50 12.13
CA THR A 298 -3.83 -32.94 12.10
C THR A 298 -4.78 -33.61 11.10
N PRO A 299 -4.27 -34.16 9.97
CA PRO A 299 -5.08 -34.94 9.05
C PRO A 299 -5.74 -36.14 9.74
N ALA A 300 -6.91 -36.55 9.25
CA ALA A 300 -7.51 -37.82 9.64
C ALA A 300 -6.57 -38.99 9.27
N GLN A 301 -6.65 -40.07 10.04
CA GLN A 301 -5.79 -41.22 9.84
C GLN A 301 -5.91 -41.76 8.41
N ASN A 302 -4.78 -41.90 7.74
CA ASN A 302 -4.62 -42.37 6.37
C ASN A 302 -5.27 -41.51 5.27
N TYR A 303 -5.76 -40.31 5.60
CA TYR A 303 -6.34 -39.40 4.61
C TYR A 303 -5.26 -38.71 3.78
N TYR A 304 -5.51 -38.60 2.47
CA TYR A 304 -4.76 -37.79 1.52
C TYR A 304 -5.74 -37.14 0.55
N GLY A 305 -5.38 -35.98 0.01
CA GLY A 305 -6.26 -35.15 -0.82
C GLY A 305 -6.41 -33.74 -0.25
N PHE A 306 -7.53 -33.10 -0.56
CA PHE A 306 -7.80 -31.72 -0.14
C PHE A 306 -8.62 -31.67 1.14
N ASP A 307 -8.36 -30.67 1.96
CA ASP A 307 -9.22 -30.27 3.07
C ASP A 307 -9.20 -28.75 3.19
N SER A 308 -10.02 -28.17 4.07
CA SER A 308 -9.98 -26.72 4.29
C SER A 308 -10.61 -26.33 5.61
N PHE A 309 -10.19 -25.18 6.13
CA PHE A 309 -10.91 -24.47 7.19
C PHE A 309 -10.96 -22.99 6.89
N THR A 310 -11.84 -22.27 7.58
CA THR A 310 -11.87 -20.80 7.54
C THR A 310 -11.38 -20.24 8.87
N TYR A 311 -10.78 -19.06 8.85
CA TYR A 311 -10.49 -18.26 10.03
C TYR A 311 -11.14 -16.89 9.92
N SER A 312 -11.44 -16.30 11.07
CA SER A 312 -12.01 -14.95 11.19
C SER A 312 -10.96 -14.01 11.77
N ILE A 313 -10.86 -12.81 11.20
CA ILE A 313 -9.97 -11.75 11.67
C ILE A 313 -10.78 -10.56 12.16
N SER A 314 -10.25 -9.83 13.13
CA SER A 314 -10.78 -8.56 13.64
C SER A 314 -9.67 -7.51 13.70
N ASP A 315 -10.06 -6.26 13.45
CA ASP A 315 -9.25 -5.04 13.56
C ASP A 315 -9.11 -4.52 15.01
N GLY A 316 -9.93 -5.03 15.94
CA GLY A 316 -9.99 -4.56 17.33
C GLY A 316 -10.93 -3.37 17.57
N HIS A 317 -11.56 -2.83 16.52
CA HIS A 317 -12.41 -1.65 16.54
C HIS A 317 -13.83 -1.90 16.00
N GLY A 318 -14.11 -3.12 15.55
CA GLY A 318 -15.46 -3.60 15.24
C GLY A 318 -15.61 -4.18 13.84
N GLY A 319 -14.61 -3.98 12.97
CA GLY A 319 -14.50 -4.63 11.68
C GLY A 319 -14.06 -6.09 11.83
N ASN A 320 -14.62 -6.93 10.96
CA ASN A 320 -14.29 -8.36 10.89
C ASN A 320 -14.30 -8.84 9.44
N SER A 321 -13.49 -9.86 9.18
CA SER A 321 -13.40 -10.51 7.86
C SER A 321 -13.07 -11.99 8.00
N THR A 322 -13.14 -12.75 6.91
CA THR A 322 -12.89 -14.19 6.92
C THR A 322 -12.11 -14.65 5.68
N ALA A 323 -11.17 -15.56 5.87
CA ALA A 323 -10.43 -16.20 4.80
C ALA A 323 -10.44 -17.73 4.94
N THR A 324 -10.21 -18.41 3.82
CA THR A 324 -10.11 -19.88 3.73
C THR A 324 -8.65 -20.30 3.64
N VAL A 325 -8.25 -21.27 4.45
CA VAL A 325 -6.99 -22.00 4.31
C VAL A 325 -7.26 -23.29 3.53
N ASN A 326 -6.69 -23.38 2.33
CA ASN A 326 -6.75 -24.58 1.51
C ASN A 326 -5.63 -25.53 1.90
N LEU A 327 -5.97 -26.76 2.28
CA LEU A 327 -5.01 -27.78 2.73
C LEU A 327 -4.80 -28.82 1.64
N THR A 328 -3.54 -29.11 1.33
CA THR A 328 -3.14 -30.24 0.49
C THR A 328 -2.43 -31.28 1.34
N ILE A 329 -2.95 -32.51 1.39
CA ILE A 329 -2.38 -33.62 2.16
C ILE A 329 -1.80 -34.63 1.16
N ASN A 330 -0.48 -34.66 1.06
CA ASN A 330 0.23 -35.55 0.15
C ASN A 330 0.26 -36.98 0.67
N GLN A 331 0.14 -37.95 -0.24
CA GLN A 331 0.16 -39.38 0.09
C GLN A 331 1.54 -39.88 0.51
N TYR A 332 2.59 -39.38 -0.14
CA TYR A 332 3.97 -39.83 0.00
C TYR A 332 4.93 -38.65 0.19
N ASN A 333 6.10 -38.94 0.76
CA ASN A 333 7.23 -38.02 0.78
C ASN A 333 8.02 -38.16 -0.52
N VAL A 334 8.64 -37.07 -0.96
CA VAL A 334 9.59 -37.10 -2.09
C VAL A 334 10.93 -36.62 -1.58
N ILE A 335 11.95 -37.46 -1.73
CA ILE A 335 13.33 -37.19 -1.36
C ILE A 335 14.17 -37.37 -2.62
N ASN A 336 14.83 -36.30 -3.05
CA ASN A 336 15.72 -36.34 -4.20
C ASN A 336 17.14 -36.04 -3.75
N GLY A 337 18.07 -36.87 -4.20
CA GLY A 337 19.50 -36.66 -4.10
C GLY A 337 19.99 -35.57 -5.04
N THR A 338 21.30 -35.54 -5.18
CA THR A 338 22.10 -34.62 -5.98
C THR A 338 22.73 -35.38 -7.14
N LEU A 339 23.77 -34.85 -7.78
CA LEU A 339 24.49 -35.57 -8.83
C LEU A 339 25.74 -36.30 -8.30
N GLY A 340 25.90 -36.40 -6.98
CA GLY A 340 26.99 -37.11 -6.35
C GLY A 340 26.48 -37.97 -5.20
N ALA A 341 27.39 -38.72 -4.58
CA ALA A 341 27.05 -39.68 -3.53
C ALA A 341 26.27 -39.06 -2.36
N ASP A 342 25.09 -39.61 -2.10
CA ASP A 342 24.13 -39.17 -1.09
C ASP A 342 23.79 -40.26 -0.07
N ASN A 343 23.33 -39.81 1.10
CA ASN A 343 22.74 -40.69 2.12
C ASN A 343 21.32 -40.18 2.43
N LEU A 344 20.34 -40.83 1.81
CA LEU A 344 18.94 -40.44 1.79
C LEU A 344 18.14 -41.34 2.74
N ASN A 345 17.61 -40.75 3.79
CA ASN A 345 16.80 -41.46 4.78
C ASN A 345 15.35 -40.98 4.71
N GLY A 346 14.46 -41.92 4.49
CA GLY A 346 13.01 -41.81 4.54
C GLY A 346 12.47 -41.66 5.95
N THR A 347 11.20 -41.97 6.09
CA THR A 347 10.42 -41.91 7.31
C THR A 347 9.67 -43.22 7.49
N VAL A 348 8.96 -43.38 8.60
CA VAL A 348 8.10 -44.57 8.79
C VAL A 348 6.84 -44.58 7.91
N ASN A 349 6.71 -43.68 6.94
CA ASN A 349 5.56 -43.56 6.05
C ASN A 349 6.05 -43.59 4.59
N ILE A 350 5.17 -44.02 3.67
CA ILE A 350 5.46 -44.09 2.22
C ILE A 350 6.35 -42.94 1.72
N ASP A 351 7.53 -43.31 1.25
CA ASP A 351 8.53 -42.46 0.65
C ASP A 351 8.75 -42.81 -0.83
N VAL A 352 9.05 -41.78 -1.61
CA VAL A 352 9.61 -41.88 -2.96
C VAL A 352 10.99 -41.23 -2.90
N ILE A 353 12.03 -42.06 -2.96
CA ILE A 353 13.43 -41.65 -2.81
C ILE A 353 14.15 -41.86 -4.14
N SER A 354 14.87 -40.85 -4.63
CA SER A 354 15.65 -40.91 -5.86
C SER A 354 17.08 -40.43 -5.60
N GLY A 355 18.09 -41.27 -5.85
CA GLY A 355 19.52 -40.98 -5.67
C GLY A 355 20.10 -40.11 -6.80
N LEU A 356 19.69 -40.40 -8.04
CA LEU A 356 20.10 -39.75 -9.30
C LEU A 356 21.47 -40.19 -9.83
N GLN A 357 22.57 -39.52 -9.48
CA GLN A 357 23.92 -39.92 -9.91
C GLN A 357 24.82 -39.96 -8.68
N GLY A 358 25.78 -40.88 -8.67
CA GLY A 358 26.67 -41.06 -7.53
C GLY A 358 26.42 -42.43 -6.91
N ASN A 359 27.23 -42.77 -5.91
CA ASN A 359 27.03 -44.01 -5.17
C ASN A 359 26.24 -43.67 -3.91
N ASP A 360 24.96 -44.00 -3.93
CA ASP A 360 23.99 -43.51 -2.97
C ASP A 360 23.61 -44.59 -1.97
N THR A 361 23.17 -44.17 -0.78
CA THR A 361 22.57 -45.04 0.22
C THR A 361 21.15 -44.54 0.50
N LEU A 362 20.15 -45.35 0.17
CA LEU A 362 18.73 -45.04 0.29
C LEU A 362 18.11 -45.95 1.35
N GLN A 363 17.41 -45.37 2.33
CA GLN A 363 16.68 -46.09 3.37
C GLN A 363 15.22 -45.63 3.42
N GLY A 364 14.27 -46.53 3.19
CA GLY A 364 12.82 -46.27 3.27
C GLY A 364 12.31 -46.23 4.70
N LEU A 365 12.67 -47.26 5.49
CA LEU A 365 12.35 -47.52 6.90
C LEU A 365 11.06 -48.30 7.14
N GLY A 366 9.89 -47.78 6.79
CA GLY A 366 8.61 -48.44 7.07
C GLY A 366 7.54 -48.06 6.06
N ASP A 367 6.35 -48.65 6.11
CA ASP A 367 5.35 -48.50 5.03
C ASP A 367 5.93 -48.98 3.67
N ASN A 368 5.17 -48.85 2.58
CA ASN A 368 5.58 -49.34 1.26
C ASN A 368 6.26 -48.23 0.46
N ASP A 369 7.56 -48.35 0.24
CA ASP A 369 8.38 -47.30 -0.34
C ASP A 369 8.73 -47.54 -1.82
N THR A 370 9.23 -46.51 -2.47
CA THR A 370 9.84 -46.61 -3.80
C THR A 370 11.19 -45.92 -3.77
N LEU A 371 12.25 -46.70 -3.95
CA LEU A 371 13.64 -46.25 -3.94
C LEU A 371 14.21 -46.44 -5.35
N ASP A 372 14.79 -45.38 -5.90
CA ASP A 372 15.44 -45.35 -7.21
C ASP A 372 16.89 -44.88 -7.03
N GLY A 373 17.86 -45.79 -7.17
CA GLY A 373 19.29 -45.50 -7.02
C GLY A 373 19.76 -44.53 -8.10
N GLY A 374 19.60 -44.92 -9.36
CA GLY A 374 19.95 -44.10 -10.50
C GLY A 374 21.24 -44.57 -11.15
N ASP A 375 22.22 -43.70 -11.35
CA ASP A 375 23.53 -44.05 -11.91
C ASP A 375 24.59 -44.09 -10.81
N GLY A 376 25.22 -45.24 -10.58
CA GLY A 376 26.32 -45.44 -9.64
C GLY A 376 26.20 -46.79 -8.95
N ASN A 377 26.98 -47.01 -7.89
CA ASN A 377 26.85 -48.26 -7.12
C ASN A 377 26.09 -47.96 -5.84
N ASP A 378 24.80 -48.25 -5.85
CA ASP A 378 23.84 -47.80 -4.86
C ASP A 378 23.50 -48.88 -3.84
N SER A 379 23.10 -48.48 -2.64
CA SER A 379 22.61 -49.37 -1.58
C SER A 379 21.18 -48.99 -1.23
N LEU A 380 20.22 -49.86 -1.54
CA LEU A 380 18.80 -49.64 -1.36
C LEU A 380 18.26 -50.56 -0.26
N ASP A 381 17.67 -49.97 0.77
CA ASP A 381 17.00 -50.66 1.87
C ASP A 381 15.60 -50.08 2.06
N GLY A 382 14.57 -50.80 1.60
CA GLY A 382 13.18 -50.37 1.79
C GLY A 382 12.76 -50.36 3.26
N GLY A 383 13.39 -51.20 4.09
CA GLY A 383 12.95 -51.41 5.46
C GLY A 383 11.66 -52.22 5.51
N ALA A 384 10.80 -51.93 6.49
CA ALA A 384 9.60 -52.73 6.73
C ALA A 384 8.46 -52.33 5.80
N GLY A 385 8.20 -53.12 4.77
CA GLY A 385 7.19 -52.71 3.80
C GLY A 385 6.91 -53.77 2.78
N VAL A 386 6.23 -53.35 1.72
CA VAL A 386 6.32 -54.02 0.42
C VAL A 386 6.87 -52.96 -0.52
N ASP A 387 8.16 -53.05 -0.80
CA ASP A 387 8.92 -51.94 -1.36
C ASP A 387 9.27 -52.17 -2.83
N ASN A 388 9.39 -51.08 -3.57
CA ASN A 388 9.93 -51.10 -4.92
C ASN A 388 11.37 -50.57 -4.87
N LEU A 389 12.34 -51.44 -5.17
CA LEU A 389 13.77 -51.10 -5.20
C LEU A 389 14.24 -51.12 -6.66
N ILE A 390 14.70 -49.98 -7.16
CA ILE A 390 15.16 -49.79 -8.53
C ILE A 390 16.66 -49.46 -8.44
N GLY A 391 17.56 -50.41 -8.74
CA GLY A 391 19.01 -50.17 -8.65
C GLY A 391 19.47 -49.12 -9.64
N GLY A 392 19.28 -49.39 -10.93
CA GLY A 392 19.53 -48.42 -11.99
C GLY A 392 20.70 -48.82 -12.89
N LYS A 393 21.79 -48.06 -12.92
CA LYS A 393 23.04 -48.44 -13.59
C LYS A 393 24.16 -48.48 -12.58
N GLY A 394 25.03 -49.47 -12.71
CA GLY A 394 26.17 -49.71 -11.84
C GLY A 394 25.92 -50.98 -11.05
N ASN A 395 26.75 -51.24 -10.04
CA ASN A 395 26.67 -52.47 -9.26
C ASN A 395 25.97 -52.16 -7.93
N ASP A 396 24.69 -52.46 -7.88
CA ASP A 396 23.79 -52.05 -6.82
C ASP A 396 23.60 -53.15 -5.78
N THR A 397 23.25 -52.76 -4.56
CA THR A 397 22.91 -53.66 -3.46
C THR A 397 21.49 -53.39 -2.99
N CYS A 398 20.59 -54.34 -3.22
CA CYS A 398 19.21 -54.29 -2.73
C CYS A 398 19.06 -55.18 -1.49
N ILE A 399 18.54 -54.62 -0.40
CA ILE A 399 18.22 -55.33 0.84
C ILE A 399 16.74 -55.69 0.82
N VAL A 400 16.45 -56.96 1.06
CA VAL A 400 15.08 -57.51 1.03
C VAL A 400 14.77 -58.17 2.37
N ASP A 401 13.70 -57.71 3.00
CA ASP A 401 13.17 -58.29 4.24
C ASP A 401 11.73 -58.82 4.10
N ASN A 402 11.06 -58.52 2.98
CA ASN A 402 9.71 -58.99 2.67
C ASN A 402 9.69 -59.78 1.36
N LEU A 403 8.97 -60.91 1.35
CA LEU A 403 8.85 -61.74 0.14
C LEU A 403 8.12 -61.02 -1.02
N ASN A 404 7.37 -59.97 -0.72
CA ASN A 404 6.63 -59.22 -1.74
C ASN A 404 7.38 -57.99 -2.25
N ASP A 405 8.58 -57.69 -1.74
CA ASP A 405 9.40 -56.62 -2.30
C ASP A 405 9.64 -56.86 -3.80
N ILE A 406 9.80 -55.77 -4.54
CA ILE A 406 9.97 -55.80 -5.98
C ILE A 406 11.29 -55.12 -6.30
N ILE A 407 12.24 -55.91 -6.82
CA ILE A 407 13.48 -55.37 -7.39
C ILE A 407 13.29 -55.20 -8.89
N ILE A 408 13.59 -54.01 -9.40
CA ILE A 408 13.46 -53.66 -10.82
C ILE A 408 14.86 -53.35 -11.37
N GLU A 409 15.38 -54.24 -12.22
CA GLU A 409 16.68 -54.05 -12.86
C GLU A 409 16.65 -53.94 -14.38
N GLY A 410 17.54 -53.08 -14.89
CA GLY A 410 17.76 -52.86 -16.31
C GLY A 410 18.62 -53.94 -16.96
N LEU A 411 18.45 -54.15 -18.27
CA LEU A 411 19.35 -55.03 -19.03
C LEU A 411 20.75 -54.38 -19.13
N ASN A 412 21.79 -55.10 -18.70
CA ASN A 412 23.17 -54.60 -18.59
C ASN A 412 23.31 -53.38 -17.65
N ALA A 413 22.53 -53.35 -16.56
CA ALA A 413 22.62 -52.34 -15.50
C ALA A 413 23.96 -52.42 -14.76
N GLY A 414 24.41 -53.62 -14.42
CA GLY A 414 25.73 -53.87 -13.87
C GLY A 414 25.83 -55.30 -13.40
N THR A 415 26.39 -55.51 -12.22
CA THR A 415 26.39 -56.82 -11.55
C THR A 415 25.89 -56.63 -10.14
N ASP A 416 24.63 -56.98 -9.93
CA ASP A 416 23.86 -56.51 -8.80
C ASP A 416 23.73 -57.57 -7.70
N LEU A 417 23.58 -57.12 -6.47
CA LEU A 417 23.55 -57.96 -5.27
C LEU A 417 22.23 -57.80 -4.53
N VAL A 418 21.53 -58.91 -4.37
CA VAL A 418 20.42 -59.02 -3.41
C VAL A 418 20.94 -59.56 -2.09
N LYS A 419 20.72 -58.83 -1.00
CA LYS A 419 20.88 -59.33 0.38
C LYS A 419 19.50 -59.61 0.95
N SER A 420 19.17 -60.88 1.14
CA SER A 420 17.83 -61.26 1.60
C SER A 420 17.85 -61.87 3.00
N SER A 421 16.91 -61.47 3.84
CA SER A 421 16.63 -62.12 5.14
C SER A 421 15.45 -63.09 5.08
N VAL A 422 14.87 -63.28 3.89
CA VAL A 422 13.80 -64.24 3.58
C VAL A 422 14.26 -65.20 2.49
N SER A 423 13.50 -66.28 2.24
CA SER A 423 13.75 -67.11 1.05
C SER A 423 13.50 -66.28 -0.20
N TRP A 424 14.45 -66.29 -1.15
CA TRP A 424 14.41 -65.39 -2.30
C TRP A 424 14.74 -66.10 -3.61
N VAL A 425 14.10 -65.62 -4.68
CA VAL A 425 14.34 -66.06 -6.05
C VAL A 425 14.81 -64.85 -6.84
N LEU A 426 15.99 -64.92 -7.47
CA LEU A 426 16.50 -63.82 -8.28
C LEU A 426 15.58 -63.58 -9.48
N GLY A 427 15.16 -62.32 -9.63
CA GLY A 427 14.49 -61.83 -10.83
C GLY A 427 15.44 -61.77 -12.02
N ASN A 428 14.94 -61.34 -13.18
CA ASN A 428 15.79 -61.14 -14.37
C ASN A 428 16.85 -60.06 -14.13
N ASN A 429 18.01 -60.19 -14.77
CA ASN A 429 19.13 -59.24 -14.71
C ASN A 429 19.73 -59.03 -13.31
N LEU A 430 19.51 -59.96 -12.38
CA LEU A 430 20.18 -59.99 -11.09
C LEU A 430 21.16 -61.16 -11.05
N GLU A 431 22.41 -60.90 -10.65
CA GLU A 431 23.48 -61.90 -10.73
C GLU A 431 23.82 -62.51 -9.36
N ASN A 432 23.75 -61.74 -8.27
CA ASN A 432 24.21 -62.21 -6.98
C ASN A 432 23.10 -62.23 -5.92
N LEU A 433 23.06 -63.29 -5.12
CA LEU A 433 22.22 -63.40 -3.94
C LEU A 433 23.10 -63.78 -2.74
N THR A 434 22.95 -63.05 -1.64
CA THR A 434 23.48 -63.43 -0.33
C THR A 434 22.34 -63.53 0.65
N LEU A 435 22.14 -64.71 1.22
CA LEU A 435 21.21 -64.92 2.31
C LEU A 435 21.83 -64.38 3.60
N THR A 436 21.01 -63.75 4.44
CA THR A 436 21.45 -63.13 5.70
C THR A 436 20.74 -63.77 6.89
N GLY A 437 21.30 -63.57 8.09
CA GLY A 437 20.75 -64.14 9.32
C GLY A 437 21.16 -65.60 9.58
N SER A 438 20.31 -66.30 10.33
CA SER A 438 20.54 -67.69 10.78
C SER A 438 19.32 -68.60 10.59
N GLY A 439 18.28 -68.10 9.92
CA GLY A 439 17.10 -68.91 9.60
C GLY A 439 17.39 -69.87 8.45
N ALA A 440 16.71 -71.01 8.43
CA ALA A 440 16.72 -71.94 7.29
C ALA A 440 15.90 -71.37 6.12
N ILE A 441 16.47 -70.36 5.47
CA ILE A 441 15.96 -69.72 4.26
C ILE A 441 16.69 -70.28 3.03
N ASN A 442 16.16 -70.00 1.84
CA ASN A 442 16.59 -70.64 0.61
C ASN A 442 16.84 -69.60 -0.48
N GLY A 443 17.77 -69.88 -1.37
CA GLY A 443 18.12 -69.03 -2.50
C GLY A 443 17.89 -69.76 -3.81
N THR A 444 17.32 -69.08 -4.79
CA THR A 444 17.20 -69.60 -6.16
C THR A 444 17.72 -68.54 -7.12
N GLY A 445 18.60 -68.96 -8.02
CA GLY A 445 19.12 -68.16 -9.12
C GLY A 445 18.07 -67.95 -10.22
N ASN A 446 18.56 -67.56 -11.39
CA ASN A 446 17.77 -67.35 -12.60
C ASN A 446 18.46 -68.07 -13.78
N SER A 447 18.27 -67.61 -15.02
CA SER A 447 18.89 -68.25 -16.19
C SER A 447 20.28 -67.69 -16.54
N PHE A 448 20.81 -66.77 -15.74
CA PHE A 448 22.13 -66.18 -15.91
C PHE A 448 23.15 -66.89 -15.01
N ASN A 449 24.43 -66.57 -15.16
CA ASN A 449 25.45 -67.10 -14.25
C ASN A 449 25.32 -66.39 -12.91
N ASN A 450 24.91 -67.11 -11.86
CA ASN A 450 24.67 -66.54 -10.54
C ASN A 450 25.77 -66.85 -9.54
N ILE A 451 25.92 -65.96 -8.55
CA ILE A 451 26.65 -66.24 -7.32
C ILE A 451 25.64 -66.28 -6.17
N LEU A 452 25.47 -67.45 -5.56
CA LEU A 452 24.54 -67.69 -4.46
C LEU A 452 25.34 -68.01 -3.20
N ILE A 453 25.19 -67.20 -2.16
CA ILE A 453 25.85 -67.38 -0.86
C ILE A 453 24.77 -67.63 0.19
N GLY A 454 24.89 -68.75 0.90
CA GLY A 454 24.06 -69.13 2.03
C GLY A 454 24.29 -68.27 3.27
N ASN A 455 23.51 -68.54 4.31
CA ASN A 455 23.67 -67.96 5.63
C ASN A 455 24.11 -69.06 6.62
N THR A 456 24.04 -68.78 7.92
CA THR A 456 24.52 -69.73 8.96
C THR A 456 23.54 -70.86 9.32
N GLY A 457 22.39 -70.95 8.65
CA GLY A 457 21.41 -72.02 8.85
C GLY A 457 21.32 -72.91 7.61
N ALA A 458 20.77 -74.12 7.77
CA ALA A 458 20.62 -75.06 6.65
C ALA A 458 19.81 -74.47 5.48
N ASN A 459 20.48 -74.17 4.36
CA ASN A 459 19.89 -73.57 3.16
C ASN A 459 19.70 -74.59 2.04
N ILE A 460 18.75 -74.32 1.15
CA ILE A 460 18.70 -74.88 -0.19
C ILE A 460 19.08 -73.77 -1.16
N LEU A 461 20.18 -73.96 -1.89
CA LEU A 461 20.63 -73.06 -2.95
C LEU A 461 20.44 -73.75 -4.31
N SER A 462 19.69 -73.14 -5.22
CA SER A 462 19.45 -73.66 -6.58
C SER A 462 19.97 -72.67 -7.63
N GLY A 463 20.94 -73.07 -8.45
CA GLY A 463 21.52 -72.24 -9.53
C GLY A 463 20.59 -72.08 -10.75
N GLU A 464 19.74 -73.08 -11.00
CA GLU A 464 18.88 -73.17 -12.18
C GLU A 464 19.64 -73.39 -13.51
N ASN A 465 19.70 -72.40 -14.41
CA ASN A 465 20.51 -72.51 -15.64
C ASN A 465 21.58 -71.45 -15.60
N GLY A 466 22.79 -71.78 -16.01
CA GLY A 466 23.90 -70.84 -15.93
C GLY A 466 25.13 -71.60 -15.50
N ASN A 467 26.29 -70.96 -15.52
CA ASN A 467 27.45 -71.50 -14.81
C ASN A 467 27.48 -70.83 -13.44
N ASP A 468 26.92 -71.50 -12.43
CA ASP A 468 26.63 -70.88 -11.14
C ASP A 468 27.70 -71.19 -10.09
N ASN A 469 27.90 -70.27 -9.15
CA ASN A 469 28.76 -70.49 -7.98
C ASN A 469 27.89 -70.49 -6.70
N LEU A 470 27.76 -71.64 -6.06
CA LEU A 470 26.95 -71.82 -4.87
C LEU A 470 27.85 -72.09 -3.66
N PHE A 471 27.70 -71.27 -2.61
CA PHE A 471 28.45 -71.36 -1.36
C PHE A 471 27.48 -71.59 -0.20
N GLY A 472 27.53 -72.75 0.47
CA GLY A 472 26.63 -73.11 1.57
C GLY A 472 26.87 -72.33 2.88
N ASP A 473 28.13 -71.94 3.15
CA ASP A 473 28.59 -71.44 4.44
C ASP A 473 28.52 -72.50 5.56
N SER A 474 27.62 -72.39 6.53
CA SER A 474 27.64 -73.22 7.74
C SER A 474 26.31 -73.94 7.93
N ASP A 475 26.34 -75.10 8.60
CA ASP A 475 25.21 -76.04 8.78
C ASP A 475 25.04 -76.99 7.58
N ASN A 476 23.89 -77.65 7.46
CA ASN A 476 23.64 -78.73 6.50
C ASN A 476 22.94 -78.19 5.24
N ASP A 477 23.72 -77.69 4.29
CA ASP A 477 23.20 -77.11 3.06
C ASP A 477 22.92 -78.13 1.95
N THR A 478 21.96 -77.80 1.10
CA THR A 478 21.67 -78.51 -0.14
C THR A 478 21.98 -77.60 -1.32
N LEU A 479 23.04 -77.91 -2.07
CA LEU A 479 23.46 -77.15 -3.24
C LEU A 479 23.04 -77.88 -4.52
N LEU A 480 22.18 -77.22 -5.31
CA LEU A 480 21.64 -77.70 -6.57
C LEU A 480 22.18 -76.82 -7.69
N GLY A 481 23.29 -77.20 -8.32
CA GLY A 481 23.88 -76.41 -9.41
C GLY A 481 22.92 -76.18 -10.58
N GLY A 482 22.16 -77.20 -10.95
CA GLY A 482 21.21 -77.13 -12.05
C GLY A 482 21.84 -77.56 -13.38
N ALA A 483 21.64 -76.78 -14.44
CA ALA A 483 22.13 -77.09 -15.77
C ALA A 483 23.33 -76.22 -16.15
N SER A 484 24.30 -76.84 -16.83
CA SER A 484 25.62 -76.30 -17.25
C SER A 484 26.72 -76.61 -16.24
N ASN A 485 27.77 -75.78 -16.13
CA ASN A 485 28.95 -76.09 -15.33
C ASN A 485 28.97 -75.23 -14.07
N ASP A 486 28.64 -75.84 -12.94
CA ASP A 486 28.51 -75.13 -11.67
C ASP A 486 29.67 -75.43 -10.73
N THR A 487 29.99 -74.45 -9.88
CA THR A 487 30.90 -74.59 -8.76
C THR A 487 30.08 -74.67 -7.47
N LEU A 488 30.23 -75.77 -6.74
CA LEU A 488 29.53 -75.98 -5.47
C LEU A 488 30.57 -76.06 -4.35
N ASP A 489 30.46 -75.17 -3.38
CA ASP A 489 31.25 -75.15 -2.16
C ASP A 489 30.33 -75.31 -0.94
N GLY A 490 30.40 -76.47 -0.31
CA GLY A 490 29.50 -76.84 0.79
C GLY A 490 29.79 -76.16 2.13
N GLY A 491 30.89 -75.39 2.25
CA GLY A 491 31.36 -74.85 3.53
C GLY A 491 32.52 -75.59 4.16
#